data_AF-A0A838F299-F1
#
_entry.id   AF-A0A838F299-F1
#
_cell.length_a   1.000
_cell.length_b   1.000
_cell.length_c   1.000
_cell.angle_alpha   90.00
_cell.angle_beta   90.00
_cell.angle_gamma   90.00
#
_symmetry.space_group_name_H-M   'P 1'
#
loop_
_entity.id
_entity.type
_entity.pdbx_description
1 polymer ?
#
loop_
_entity_poly.entity_id
_entity_poly.type
_entity_poly.pdbx_seq_one_letter_code
_entity_poly.pdbx_strand_id
1 'polypeptide(L)'
;MSTKKMKYGLRELGKEFGHLTFGKLIEAYRLAEDLSQKDFAVFLGISQASLCDLEKGRRIPSPERASSIAKKLKEPESYWVQLAIQDHLDNAGIKLKVSVA
;
A
#
# COMPACT_ATOMS: atom_id res chain seq x y z
N MET A 1 18.66 -11.48 -31.45
CA MET A 1 18.26 -12.00 -30.13
C MET A 1 16.73 -12.05 -30.10
N SER A 2 16.15 -13.24 -29.89
CA SER A 2 14.71 -13.48 -29.95
C SER A 2 14.01 -12.80 -28.76
N THR A 3 13.05 -11.92 -29.01
CA THR A 3 12.21 -11.30 -27.97
C THR A 3 11.26 -12.35 -27.42
N LYS A 4 11.70 -13.03 -26.35
CA LYS A 4 10.90 -13.97 -25.58
C LYS A 4 9.68 -13.22 -25.05
N LYS A 5 8.49 -13.44 -25.64
CA LYS A 5 7.21 -12.85 -25.20
C LYS A 5 7.11 -13.01 -23.68
N MET A 6 7.09 -11.88 -22.98
CA MET A 6 6.98 -11.82 -21.52
C MET A 6 5.66 -12.50 -21.11
N LYS A 7 5.76 -13.65 -20.44
CA LYS A 7 4.63 -14.53 -20.10
C LYS A 7 3.96 -14.10 -18.78
N TYR A 8 3.99 -12.81 -18.44
CA TYR A 8 3.51 -12.27 -17.17
C TYR A 8 2.22 -11.48 -17.41
N GLY A 9 1.07 -12.15 -17.30
CA GLY A 9 -0.22 -11.47 -17.20
C GLY A 9 -0.48 -11.01 -15.76
N LEU A 10 -1.34 -10.00 -15.57
CA LEU A 10 -1.75 -9.48 -14.26
C LEU A 10 -2.20 -10.57 -13.28
N ARG A 11 -2.82 -11.65 -13.78
CA ARG A 11 -3.26 -12.80 -12.98
C ARG A 11 -2.10 -13.64 -12.43
N GLU A 12 -1.03 -13.81 -13.20
CA GLU A 12 0.14 -14.59 -12.78
C GLU A 12 0.98 -13.78 -11.78
N LEU A 13 1.10 -12.46 -12.01
CA LEU A 13 1.68 -11.52 -11.05
C LEU A 13 0.93 -11.53 -9.71
N GLY A 14 -0.40 -11.53 -9.72
CA GLY A 14 -1.20 -11.58 -8.49
C GLY A 14 -1.05 -12.88 -7.69
N LYS A 15 -0.75 -14.01 -8.35
CA LYS A 15 -0.46 -15.28 -7.65
C LYS A 15 0.92 -15.28 -7.00
N GLU A 16 1.90 -14.67 -7.66
CA GLU A 16 3.29 -14.70 -7.21
C GLU A 16 3.59 -13.62 -6.16
N PHE A 17 3.02 -12.42 -6.31
CA PHE A 17 3.26 -11.29 -5.42
C PHE A 17 2.15 -11.04 -4.39
N GLY A 18 1.03 -11.77 -4.50
CA GLY A 18 -0.16 -11.62 -3.66
C GLY A 18 -0.96 -10.36 -3.98
N HIS A 19 -1.93 -10.04 -3.11
CA HIS A 19 -2.74 -8.84 -3.25
C HIS A 19 -1.94 -7.58 -2.89
N LEU A 20 -2.34 -6.45 -3.49
CA LEU A 20 -1.84 -5.14 -3.11
C LEU A 20 -2.40 -4.79 -1.74
N THR A 21 -1.50 -4.48 -0.80
CA THR A 21 -1.84 -4.01 0.54
C THR A 21 -1.53 -2.53 0.66
N PHE A 22 -2.07 -1.87 1.68
CA PHE A 22 -1.74 -0.49 2.03
C PHE A 22 -0.22 -0.32 2.18
N GLY A 23 0.42 -1.25 2.90
CA GLY A 23 1.86 -1.23 3.16
C GLY A 23 2.71 -1.31 1.88
N LYS A 24 2.32 -2.16 0.94
CA LYS A 24 3.01 -2.26 -0.37
C LYS A 24 2.78 -1.03 -1.22
N LEU A 25 1.57 -0.46 -1.21
CA LEU A 25 1.27 0.75 -1.98
C LEU A 25 2.08 1.95 -1.48
N ILE A 26 2.17 2.15 -0.16
CA ILE A 26 2.93 3.26 0.41
C ILE A 26 4.44 3.10 0.20
N GLU A 27 4.97 1.87 0.26
CA GLU A 27 6.36 1.57 -0.08
C GLU A 27 6.64 1.85 -1.57
N ALA A 28 5.73 1.43 -2.46
CA ALA A 28 5.86 1.66 -3.90
C ALA A 28 5.81 3.14 -4.26
N TYR A 29 4.91 3.91 -3.63
CA TYR A 29 4.85 5.36 -3.81
C TYR A 29 6.17 6.02 -3.39
N ARG A 30 6.70 5.66 -2.21
CA ARG A 30 7.97 6.20 -1.73
C ARG A 30 9.12 5.93 -2.71
N LEU A 31 9.21 4.71 -3.22
CA LEU A 31 10.25 4.30 -4.17
C LEU A 31 10.09 4.98 -5.53
N ALA A 32 8.85 5.24 -5.98
CA ALA A 32 8.60 5.98 -7.21
C ALA A 32 9.09 7.43 -7.13
N GLU A 33 9.04 8.03 -5.94
CA GLU A 33 9.56 9.38 -5.67
C GLU A 33 11.06 9.39 -5.30
N ASP A 34 11.74 8.24 -5.35
CA ASP A 34 13.15 8.06 -4.98
C ASP A 34 13.49 8.57 -3.56
N LEU A 35 12.53 8.48 -2.63
CA LEU A 35 12.67 8.98 -1.27
C LEU A 35 13.19 7.90 -0.32
N SER A 36 14.09 8.30 0.57
CA SER A 36 14.46 7.45 1.71
C SER A 36 13.28 7.33 2.68
N GLN A 37 13.26 6.24 3.46
CA GLN A 37 12.23 6.04 4.48
C GLN A 37 12.24 7.16 5.54
N LYS A 38 13.40 7.78 5.78
CA LYS A 38 13.51 8.92 6.69
C LYS A 38 12.85 10.17 6.10
N ASP A 39 13.15 10.50 4.85
CA ASP A 39 12.65 11.72 4.20
C ASP A 39 11.14 11.63 3.98
N PHE A 40 10.65 10.45 3.59
CA PHE A 40 9.22 10.23 3.42
C PHE A 40 8.46 10.26 4.74
N ALA A 41 9.05 9.75 5.83
CA ALA A 41 8.43 9.86 7.16
C ALA A 41 8.32 11.32 7.62
N VAL A 42 9.33 12.15 7.34
CA VAL A 42 9.28 13.61 7.59
C VAL A 42 8.17 14.26 6.77
N PHE A 43 8.08 13.96 5.47
CA PHE A 43 7.01 14.46 4.60
C PHE A 43 5.61 14.07 5.11
N LEU A 44 5.44 12.82 5.53
CA LEU A 44 4.19 12.31 6.10
C LEU A 44 3.93 12.78 7.53
N GLY A 45 4.90 13.41 8.20
CA GLY A 45 4.79 13.86 9.59
C GLY A 45 4.63 12.69 10.58
N ILE A 46 5.27 11.56 10.33
CA ILE A 46 5.28 10.37 11.20
C ILE A 46 6.72 9.97 11.54
N SER A 47 6.90 9.09 12.52
CA SER A 47 8.23 8.54 12.79
C SER A 47 8.67 7.56 11.69
N GLN A 48 9.97 7.51 11.42
CA GLN A 48 10.54 6.53 10.48
C GLN A 48 10.19 5.08 10.86
N ALA A 49 10.20 4.76 12.17
CA ALA A 49 9.78 3.45 12.66
C ALA A 49 8.31 3.17 12.32
N SER A 50 7.42 4.14 12.52
CA SER A 50 6.01 4.00 12.13
C SER A 50 5.84 3.77 10.63
N LEU A 51 6.62 4.46 9.79
CA LEU A 51 6.58 4.22 8.34
C LEU A 51 7.08 2.81 8.00
N CYS A 52 8.17 2.36 8.61
CA CYS A 52 8.69 1.01 8.41
C CYS A 52 7.68 -0.08 8.81
N ASP A 53 6.96 0.12 9.91
CA ASP A 53 5.91 -0.81 10.33
C ASP A 53 4.70 -0.82 9.39
N LEU A 54 4.34 0.34 8.81
CA LEU A 54 3.32 0.43 7.77
C LEU A 54 3.77 -0.30 6.49
N GLU A 55 4.96 -0.01 5.98
CA GLU A 55 5.51 -0.61 4.75
C GLU A 55 5.64 -2.12 4.86
N LYS A 56 6.07 -2.64 6.02
CA LYS A 56 6.18 -4.09 6.25
C LYS A 56 4.86 -4.76 6.61
N GLY A 57 3.75 -4.02 6.68
CA GLY A 57 2.43 -4.55 7.06
C GLY A 57 2.36 -5.06 8.50
N ARG A 58 3.33 -4.70 9.35
CA ARG A 58 3.31 -5.01 10.79
C ARG A 58 2.23 -4.22 11.53
N ARG A 59 1.90 -3.04 11.00
CA ARG A 59 0.82 -2.20 11.50
C ARG A 59 -0.04 -1.75 10.33
N ILE A 60 -1.34 -1.92 10.44
CA ILE A 60 -2.31 -1.42 9.48
C ILE A 60 -2.86 -0.10 10.01
N PRO A 61 -2.88 0.99 9.21
CA PRO A 61 -3.38 2.27 9.67
C PRO A 61 -4.89 2.21 9.92
N SER A 62 -5.41 3.08 10.79
CA SER A 62 -6.85 3.30 10.89
C SER A 62 -7.36 4.05 9.66
N PRO A 63 -8.68 4.00 9.35
CA PRO A 63 -9.26 4.73 8.22
C PRO A 63 -8.94 6.23 8.24
N GLU A 64 -8.95 6.87 9.42
CA GLU A 64 -8.63 8.29 9.57
C GLU A 64 -7.17 8.58 9.25
N ARG A 65 -6.27 7.69 9.67
CA ARG A 65 -4.84 7.80 9.38
C ARG A 65 -4.55 7.55 7.89
N ALA A 66 -5.25 6.59 7.28
CA ALA A 66 -5.16 6.32 5.84
C ALA A 66 -5.64 7.52 5.00
N SER A 67 -6.78 8.12 5.34
CA SER A 67 -7.26 9.36 4.70
C SER A 67 -6.26 10.50 4.87
N SER A 68 -5.70 10.68 6.07
CA SER A 68 -4.69 11.71 6.33
C SER A 68 -3.43 11.54 5.48
N ILE A 69 -2.97 10.31 5.28
CA ILE A 69 -1.83 9.99 4.41
C ILE A 69 -2.19 10.27 2.95
N ALA A 70 -3.34 9.80 2.48
CA ALA A 70 -3.79 10.02 1.10
C ALA A 70 -3.92 11.51 0.74
N LYS A 71 -4.48 12.32 1.65
CA LYS A 71 -4.54 13.79 1.51
C LYS A 71 -3.17 14.42 1.34
N LYS A 72 -2.16 13.97 2.10
CA LYS A 72 -0.78 14.47 1.97
C LYS A 72 -0.15 14.09 0.64
N LEU A 73 -0.43 12.89 0.17
CA LEU A 73 0.04 12.38 -1.13
C LEU A 73 -0.74 12.95 -2.31
N LYS A 74 -1.84 13.67 -2.06
CA LYS A 74 -2.77 14.18 -3.09
C LYS A 74 -3.36 13.05 -3.96
N GLU A 75 -3.50 11.87 -3.36
CA GLU A 75 -4.05 10.67 -3.98
C GLU A 75 -5.51 10.47 -3.58
N PRO A 76 -6.29 9.64 -4.31
CA PRO A 76 -7.69 9.37 -4.00
C PRO A 76 -7.83 8.72 -2.61
N GLU A 77 -8.45 9.44 -1.68
CA GLU A 77 -8.68 8.95 -0.31
C GLU A 77 -9.49 7.66 -0.28
N SER A 78 -10.48 7.53 -1.18
CA SER A 78 -11.32 6.36 -1.32
C SER A 78 -10.49 5.09 -1.47
N TYR A 79 -9.49 5.11 -2.37
CA TYR A 79 -8.67 3.95 -2.67
C TYR A 79 -7.75 3.57 -1.50
N TRP A 80 -7.11 4.56 -0.88
CA TRP A 80 -6.21 4.34 0.25
C TRP A 80 -6.95 3.84 1.49
N VAL A 81 -8.14 4.39 1.76
CA VAL A 81 -8.98 3.93 2.88
C VAL A 81 -9.53 2.53 2.60
N GLN A 82 -9.96 2.25 1.37
CA GLN A 82 -10.39 0.91 0.95
C GLN A 82 -9.32 -0.14 1.22
N LEU A 83 -8.06 0.13 0.83
CA LEU A 83 -6.94 -0.77 1.06
C LEU A 83 -6.67 -0.97 2.55
N ALA A 84 -6.70 0.10 3.35
CA ALA A 84 -6.51 -0.02 4.80
C ALA A 84 -7.58 -0.93 5.43
N ILE A 85 -8.85 -0.78 5.04
CA ILE A 85 -9.94 -1.61 5.55
C ILE A 85 -9.80 -3.06 5.03
N GLN A 86 -9.44 -3.24 3.77
CA GLN A 86 -9.20 -4.57 3.20
C GLN A 86 -8.08 -5.30 3.95
N ASP A 87 -6.97 -4.61 4.24
CA ASP A 87 -5.86 -5.16 5.01
C ASP A 87 -6.31 -5.58 6.43
N HIS A 88 -7.16 -4.78 7.09
CA HIS A 88 -7.72 -5.14 8.40
C HIS A 88 -8.56 -6.42 8.33
N LEU A 89 -9.38 -6.57 7.29
CA LEU A 89 -10.20 -7.77 7.08
C LEU A 89 -9.33 -8.99 6.79
N ASP A 90 -8.35 -8.85 5.92
CA ASP A 90 -7.42 -9.92 5.55
C ASP A 90 -6.62 -10.37 6.79
N ASN A 91 -6.14 -9.43 7.60
CA ASN A 91 -5.44 -9.72 8.85
C ASN A 91 -6.35 -10.34 9.93
N ALA A 92 -7.64 -10.02 9.93
CA ALA A 92 -8.64 -10.67 10.78
C ALA A 92 -9.07 -12.06 10.25
N GLY A 93 -8.59 -12.48 9.08
CA GLY A 93 -9.01 -13.73 8.42
C GLY A 93 -10.42 -13.69 7.84
N ILE A 94 -11.01 -12.49 7.71
CA ILE A 94 -12.35 -12.28 7.20
C ILE A 94 -12.28 -12.17 5.67
N LYS A 95 -12.83 -13.16 4.96
CA LYS A 95 -12.83 -13.21 3.48
C LYS A 95 -13.90 -12.32 2.85
N LEU A 96 -13.95 -11.04 3.23
CA LEU A 96 -14.82 -10.04 2.63
C LEU A 96 -14.00 -9.10 1.75
N LYS A 97 -14.64 -8.58 0.69
CA LYS A 97 -14.03 -7.57 -0.19
C LYS A 97 -14.68 -6.23 0.04
N VAL A 98 -13.87 -5.22 0.31
CA VAL A 98 -14.32 -3.82 0.42
C VAL A 98 -14.40 -3.23 -0.99
N SER A 99 -15.51 -2.57 -1.29
CA SER A 99 -15.66 -1.74 -2.49
C SER A 99 -16.14 -0.35 -2.06
N VAL A 100 -15.56 0.69 -2.65
CA VAL A 100 -16.07 2.06 -2.49
C VAL A 100 -17.09 2.32 -3.60
N ALA A 101 -18.18 2.99 -3.27
CA ALA A 101 -19.27 3.35 -4.18
C ALA A 101 -19.05 4.72 -4.81
#